data_AF-A0A1H8SS86-F1
#
_entry.id   AF-A0A1H8SS86-F1
#
_cell.length_a   1.000
_cell.length_b   1.000
_cell.length_c   1.000
_cell.angle_alpha   90.00
_cell.angle_beta   90.00
_cell.angle_gamma   90.00
#
_symmetry.space_group_name_H-M   'P 1'
#
loop_
_entity.id
_entity.type
_entity.pdbx_description
1 polymer ?
#
loop_
_entity_poly.entity_id
_entity_poly.type
_entity_poly.pdbx_seq_one_letter_code
_entity_poly.pdbx_strand_id
1 'polypeptide(L)'
;MSNHVHLIIGTADKPMQDILRDIKRHTSKTIIKAIEENLQESRRAWLLWFFEREGRKNPSNEHFQFWQAGSHPVELFGNKMIDQKLDYLHNNPVVAGWVDRPEHFLYSSARGYAGDKGLIDIELMF
;
A
#
# COMPACT_ATOMS: atom_id res chain seq x y z
N MET A 1 -5.12 3.49 -3.55
CA MET A 1 -4.66 4.67 -4.32
C MET A 1 -3.52 4.23 -5.24
N SER A 2 -3.15 5.04 -6.23
CA SER A 2 -2.28 4.63 -7.34
C SER A 2 -0.80 4.91 -7.07
N ASN A 3 -0.52 5.76 -6.09
CA ASN A 3 0.82 6.21 -5.72
C ASN A 3 1.13 6.05 -4.21
N HIS A 4 0.19 5.56 -3.40
CA HIS A 4 0.39 5.29 -1.98
C HIS A 4 -0.59 4.23 -1.48
N VAL A 5 -0.32 3.70 -0.28
CA VAL A 5 -1.15 2.71 0.40
C VAL A 5 -1.53 3.22 1.79
N HIS A 6 -2.75 2.91 2.21
CA HIS A 6 -3.21 3.07 3.58
C HIS A 6 -3.41 1.69 4.18
N LEU A 7 -2.91 1.49 5.40
CA LEU A 7 -2.94 0.21 6.10
C LEU A 7 -3.44 0.45 7.53
N ILE A 8 -4.41 -0.36 7.97
CA ILE A 8 -4.74 -0.54 9.39
C ILE A 8 -4.22 -1.92 9.74
N ILE A 9 -3.17 -1.98 10.56
CA ILE A 9 -2.46 -3.21 10.89
C ILE A 9 -2.13 -3.25 12.38
N GLY A 10 -2.17 -4.45 12.95
CA GLY A 10 -1.79 -4.73 14.33
C GLY A 10 -0.85 -5.94 14.38
N THR A 11 -0.18 -6.11 15.51
CA THR A 11 0.78 -7.20 15.75
C THR A 11 0.84 -7.49 17.25
N ALA A 12 0.90 -8.76 17.62
CA ALA A 12 1.09 -9.19 19.01
C ALA A 12 2.56 -9.52 19.30
N ASP A 13 3.27 -10.09 18.32
CA ASP A 13 4.55 -10.76 18.58
C ASP A 13 5.77 -10.05 17.95
N LYS A 14 5.56 -9.23 16.92
CA LYS A 14 6.64 -8.57 16.19
C LYS A 14 6.54 -7.05 16.31
N PRO A 15 7.67 -6.33 16.43
CA PRO A 15 7.65 -4.88 16.37
C PRO A 15 7.12 -4.37 15.03
N MET A 16 6.24 -3.37 15.07
CA MET A 16 5.58 -2.82 13.87
C MET A 16 6.60 -2.30 12.82
N GLN A 17 7.71 -1.72 13.28
CA GLN A 17 8.77 -1.23 12.40
C GLN A 17 9.43 -2.34 11.58
N ASP A 18 9.53 -3.56 12.10
CA ASP A 18 10.10 -4.69 11.37
C ASP A 18 9.16 -5.15 10.27
N ILE A 19 7.86 -5.23 10.57
CA ILE A 19 6.81 -5.55 9.59
C ILE A 19 6.81 -4.52 8.45
N LEU A 20 6.80 -3.22 8.78
CA LEU A 20 6.81 -2.16 7.78
C LEU A 20 8.09 -2.16 6.93
N ARG A 21 9.25 -2.39 7.56
CA ARG A 21 10.53 -2.54 6.85
C ARG A 21 10.47 -3.69 5.85
N ASP A 22 9.95 -4.84 6.28
CA ASP A 22 9.93 -6.06 5.46
C ASP A 22 8.92 -5.95 4.31
N ILE A 23 7.74 -5.36 4.55
CA ILE A 23 6.77 -5.01 3.48
C ILE A 23 7.44 -4.12 2.45
N LYS A 24 8.06 -3.01 2.87
CA LYS A 24 8.69 -2.07 1.95
C LYS A 24 9.82 -2.70 1.15
N ARG A 25 10.68 -3.48 1.81
CA ARG A 25 11.80 -4.18 1.17
C ARG A 25 11.32 -5.21 0.16
N HIS A 26 10.38 -6.08 0.55
CA HIS A 26 9.86 -7.11 -0.34
C HIS A 26 9.16 -6.48 -1.55
N THR A 27 8.19 -5.59 -1.31
CA THR A 27 7.42 -4.96 -2.38
C THR A 27 8.27 -4.11 -3.31
N SER A 28 9.27 -3.38 -2.80
CA SER A 28 10.19 -2.62 -3.65
C SER A 28 10.93 -3.53 -4.63
N LYS A 29 11.48 -4.66 -4.16
CA LYS A 29 12.20 -5.60 -5.03
C LYS A 29 11.26 -6.23 -6.05
N THR A 30 10.09 -6.70 -5.60
CA THR A 30 9.12 -7.40 -6.45
C THR A 30 8.53 -6.48 -7.52
N ILE A 31 8.18 -5.23 -7.16
CA ILE A 31 7.57 -4.28 -8.10
C ILE A 31 8.60 -3.77 -9.12
N ILE A 32 9.82 -3.43 -8.69
CA ILE A 32 10.88 -3.02 -9.63
C ILE A 32 11.13 -4.15 -10.64
N LYS A 33 11.29 -5.39 -10.16
CA LYS A 33 11.45 -6.56 -11.03
C LYS A 33 10.28 -6.71 -12.01
N ALA A 34 9.04 -6.56 -11.53
CA ALA A 34 7.86 -6.63 -12.40
C ALA A 34 7.84 -5.54 -13.49
N ILE A 35 8.35 -4.34 -13.20
CA ILE A 35 8.51 -3.27 -14.20
C ILE A 35 9.63 -3.62 -15.19
N GLU A 36 10.78 -4.12 -14.69
CA GLU A 36 11.92 -4.52 -15.51
C GLU A 36 11.58 -5.64 -16.49
N GLU A 37 10.78 -6.62 -16.07
CA GLU A 37 10.42 -7.80 -16.86
C GLU A 37 9.19 -7.58 -17.76
N ASN A 38 8.40 -6.53 -17.52
CA ASN A 38 7.21 -6.24 -18.32
C ASN A 38 7.55 -5.45 -19.60
N LEU A 39 7.78 -6.18 -20.70
CA LEU A 39 8.04 -5.59 -22.02
C LEU A 39 6.86 -4.79 -22.60
N GLN A 40 5.64 -4.95 -22.08
CA GLN A 40 4.44 -4.25 -22.54
C GLN A 40 4.18 -2.93 -21.80
N GLU A 41 4.91 -2.65 -20.70
CA GLU A 41 4.76 -1.40 -19.97
C GLU A 41 5.44 -0.25 -20.74
N SER A 42 4.63 0.54 -21.44
CA SER A 42 5.07 1.70 -22.22
C SER A 42 5.96 2.70 -21.44
N ARG A 43 5.77 2.81 -20.12
CA ARG A 43 6.51 3.74 -19.25
C ARG A 43 7.73 3.09 -18.58
N ARG A 44 8.06 1.84 -18.90
CA ARG A 44 9.11 1.06 -18.23
C ARG A 44 10.43 1.81 -18.09
N ALA A 45 10.97 2.32 -19.19
CA ALA A 45 12.24 3.05 -19.19
C ALA A 45 12.19 4.30 -18.29
N TRP A 46 11.07 5.04 -18.34
CA TRP A 46 10.88 6.24 -17.51
C TRP A 46 10.76 5.89 -16.01
N LEU A 47 9.98 4.86 -15.67
CA LEU A 47 9.82 4.41 -14.28
C LEU A 47 11.15 3.97 -13.67
N LEU A 48 11.92 3.15 -14.38
CA LEU A 48 13.22 2.67 -13.92
C LEU A 48 14.20 3.83 -13.74
N TRP A 49 14.30 4.73 -14.73
CA TRP A 49 15.11 5.93 -14.61
C TRP A 49 14.69 6.79 -13.41
N PHE A 50 13.39 6.97 -13.17
CA PHE A 50 12.89 7.76 -12.06
C PHE A 50 13.30 7.15 -10.72
N PHE A 51 13.07 5.85 -10.52
CA PHE A 51 13.42 5.17 -9.28
C PHE A 51 14.94 5.10 -9.06
N GLU A 52 15.74 4.98 -10.13
CA GLU A 52 17.20 5.00 -10.04
C GLU A 52 17.70 6.39 -9.63
N ARG A 53 17.16 7.44 -10.26
CA ARG A 53 17.48 8.83 -9.93
C ARG A 53 17.18 9.15 -8.46
N GLU A 54 16.03 8.70 -7.94
CA GLU A 54 15.71 8.87 -6.53
C GLU A 54 16.56 7.98 -5.62
N GLY A 55 16.93 6.76 -6.07
CA GLY A 55 17.87 5.87 -5.39
C GLY A 55 19.22 6.51 -5.15
N ARG A 56 19.81 7.13 -6.18
CA ARG A 56 21.12 7.81 -6.11
C ARG A 56 21.20 8.96 -5.11
N LYS A 57 20.07 9.58 -4.76
CA LYS A 57 20.01 10.66 -3.76
C LYS A 57 20.05 10.14 -2.32
N ASN A 58 19.77 8.85 -2.12
CA ASN A 58 19.71 8.24 -0.80
C ASN A 58 20.88 7.26 -0.61
N PRO A 59 21.86 7.58 0.25
CA PRO A 59 23.03 6.72 0.45
C PRO A 59 22.70 5.34 1.06
N SER A 60 21.50 5.16 1.61
CA SER A 60 21.04 3.86 2.12
C SER A 60 20.48 2.93 1.03
N ASN A 61 20.38 3.38 -0.22
CA ASN A 61 19.95 2.54 -1.35
C ASN A 61 21.13 2.19 -2.24
N GLU A 62 21.15 0.96 -2.74
CA GLU A 62 22.17 0.50 -3.68
C GLU A 62 21.87 0.96 -5.12
N HIS A 63 20.60 0.87 -5.56
CA HIS A 63 20.21 1.18 -6.93
C HIS A 63 18.91 2.00 -7.03
N PHE A 64 17.77 1.43 -6.60
CA PHE A 64 16.45 2.04 -6.79
C PHE A 64 15.82 2.47 -5.47
N GLN A 65 15.06 3.57 -5.50
CA GLN A 65 14.14 3.94 -4.41
C GLN A 65 12.70 3.93 -4.90
N PHE A 66 11.94 2.89 -4.52
CA PHE A 66 10.50 2.82 -4.81
C PHE A 66 9.65 3.57 -3.78
N TRP A 67 9.86 3.25 -2.49
CA TRP A 67 9.15 3.89 -1.39
C TRP A 67 9.81 5.19 -0.96
N GLN A 68 9.00 6.18 -0.59
CA GLN A 68 9.50 7.35 0.13
C GLN A 68 10.09 6.93 1.50
N ALA A 69 11.08 7.69 1.95
CA ALA A 69 11.67 7.52 3.27
C ALA A 69 10.64 7.81 4.37
N GLY A 70 10.63 6.99 5.41
CA GLY A 70 9.71 7.14 6.54
C GLY A 70 8.28 6.66 6.27
N SER A 71 7.44 6.76 7.29
CA SER A 71 6.02 6.45 7.27
C SER A 71 5.30 7.40 8.21
N HIS A 72 3.98 7.50 8.10
CA HIS A 72 3.16 8.31 9.00
C HIS A 72 2.27 7.38 9.85
N PRO A 73 2.83 6.68 10.84
CA PRO A 73 2.04 5.84 11.72
C PRO A 73 1.13 6.72 12.60
N VAL A 74 -0.12 6.31 12.72
CA VAL A 74 -1.08 6.88 13.67
C VAL A 74 -1.57 5.72 14.52
N GLU A 75 -1.32 5.79 15.82
CA GLU A 75 -1.85 4.81 16.76
C GLU A 75 -3.37 4.95 16.84
N LEU A 76 -4.06 3.82 16.74
CA LEU A 76 -5.52 3.75 16.81
C LEU A 76 -5.91 3.15 18.15
N PHE A 77 -6.67 3.91 18.95
CA PHE A 77 -7.13 3.48 20.26
C PHE A 77 -8.67 3.47 20.30
N GLY A 78 -9.22 2.29 20.59
CA GLY A 78 -10.66 2.07 20.71
C GLY A 78 -11.42 2.00 19.38
N ASN A 79 -12.56 1.30 19.41
CA ASN A 79 -13.34 0.97 18.21
C ASN A 79 -13.79 2.22 17.45
N LYS A 80 -14.23 3.28 18.14
CA LYS A 80 -14.65 4.52 17.50
C LYS A 80 -13.58 5.12 16.57
N MET A 81 -12.31 5.08 16.97
CA MET A 81 -11.22 5.61 16.14
C MET A 81 -10.88 4.66 14.99
N ILE A 82 -10.92 3.35 15.25
CA ILE A 82 -10.69 2.32 14.24
C ILE A 82 -11.75 2.42 13.14
N ASP A 83 -13.04 2.45 13.52
CA ASP A 83 -14.17 2.55 12.60
C ASP A 83 -14.07 3.83 11.75
N GLN A 84 -13.78 4.97 12.38
CA GLN A 84 -13.60 6.23 11.67
C GLN A 84 -12.47 6.15 10.62
N LYS A 85 -11.34 5.52 10.95
CA LYS A 85 -10.22 5.37 10.01
C LYS A 85 -10.47 4.33 8.94
N LEU A 86 -11.21 3.27 9.27
CA LEU A 86 -11.65 2.25 8.33
C LEU A 86 -12.58 2.87 7.28
N ASP A 87 -13.59 3.63 7.71
CA ASP A 87 -14.50 4.37 6.84
C ASP A 87 -13.74 5.32 5.92
N TYR A 88 -12.80 6.10 6.47
CA TYR A 88 -11.95 6.98 5.67
C TYR A 88 -11.15 6.20 4.62
N LEU A 89 -10.50 5.10 5.02
CA LEU A 89 -9.68 4.27 4.14
C LEU A 89 -10.51 3.70 2.98
N HIS A 90 -11.69 3.16 3.28
CA HIS A 90 -12.59 2.57 2.28
C HIS A 90 -13.23 3.61 1.36
N ASN A 91 -13.50 4.83 1.85
CA ASN A 91 -14.08 5.90 1.04
C ASN A 91 -13.07 6.64 0.15
N ASN A 92 -11.75 6.49 0.37
CA ASN A 92 -10.73 7.19 -0.43
C ASN A 92 -10.90 7.03 -1.96
N PRO A 93 -11.16 5.82 -2.51
CA PRO A 93 -11.40 5.65 -3.95
C PRO A 93 -12.68 6.37 -4.45
N VAL A 94 -13.70 6.51 -3.60
CA VAL A 94 -14.95 7.21 -3.93
C VAL A 94 -14.70 8.72 -3.96
N VAL A 95 -14.05 9.26 -2.93
CA VAL A 95 -13.67 10.68 -2.87
C VAL A 95 -12.74 11.06 -4.02
N ALA A 96 -11.88 10.13 -4.46
CA ALA A 96 -11.02 10.32 -5.64
C ALA A 96 -11.76 10.23 -6.99
N GLY A 97 -13.06 9.88 -6.99
CA GLY A 97 -13.88 9.77 -8.20
C GLY A 97 -13.58 8.55 -9.06
N TRP A 98 -12.97 7.50 -8.49
CA TRP A 98 -12.59 6.30 -9.26
C TRP A 98 -13.72 5.28 -9.35
N VAL A 99 -14.56 5.24 -8.33
CA VAL A 99 -15.67 4.32 -8.19
C VAL A 99 -16.83 5.00 -7.48
N ASP A 100 -18.06 4.59 -7.78
CA ASP A 100 -19.25 5.14 -7.12
C ASP A 100 -19.46 4.58 -5.69
N ARG A 101 -18.85 3.42 -5.38
CA ARG A 101 -18.98 2.75 -4.08
C ARG A 101 -17.65 2.16 -3.61
N PRO A 102 -17.37 2.13 -2.29
CA PRO A 102 -16.10 1.61 -1.76
C PRO A 102 -15.74 0.20 -2.23
N GLU A 103 -16.71 -0.71 -2.25
CA GLU A 103 -16.59 -2.12 -2.64
C GLU A 103 -16.33 -2.30 -4.15
N HIS A 104 -16.58 -1.30 -4.99
CA HIS A 104 -16.24 -1.40 -6.40
C HIS A 104 -14.74 -1.26 -6.64
N PHE A 105 -13.97 -0.74 -5.68
CA PHE A 105 -12.53 -0.62 -5.84
C PHE A 105 -11.82 -1.95 -5.57
N LEU A 106 -11.34 -2.60 -6.65
CA LEU A 106 -10.74 -3.93 -6.62
C LEU A 106 -9.57 -4.06 -5.63
N TYR A 107 -8.75 -3.02 -5.49
CA TYR A 107 -7.55 -3.01 -4.64
C TYR A 107 -7.82 -2.45 -3.24
N SER A 108 -8.96 -2.80 -2.66
CA SER A 108 -9.37 -2.44 -1.28
C SER A 108 -10.00 -3.65 -0.57
N SER A 109 -9.88 -3.67 0.75
CA SER A 109 -10.58 -4.64 1.60
C SER A 109 -12.09 -4.38 1.71
N ALA A 110 -12.58 -3.22 1.26
CA ALA A 110 -14.00 -2.85 1.31
C ALA A 110 -14.93 -3.94 0.73
N ARG A 111 -14.50 -4.64 -0.31
CA ARG A 111 -15.21 -5.81 -0.88
C ARG A 111 -15.49 -6.90 0.15
N GLY A 112 -14.46 -7.29 0.88
CA GLY A 112 -14.58 -8.30 1.93
C GLY A 112 -15.54 -7.86 3.02
N TYR A 113 -15.52 -6.58 3.40
CA TYR A 113 -16.44 -6.01 4.40
C TYR A 113 -17.88 -5.96 3.90
N ALA A 114 -18.11 -5.86 2.58
CA ALA A 114 -19.42 -5.92 1.96
C ALA A 114 -19.94 -7.37 1.77
N GLY A 115 -19.17 -8.39 2.18
CA GLY A 115 -19.52 -9.80 2.01
C GLY A 115 -19.11 -10.41 0.66
N ASP A 116 -18.44 -9.64 -0.20
CA ASP A 116 -17.92 -10.12 -1.48
C ASP A 116 -16.51 -10.70 -1.34
N LYS A 117 -16.13 -11.57 -2.27
CA LYS A 117 -14.75 -12.07 -2.36
C LYS A 117 -13.78 -10.95 -2.77
N GLY A 118 -12.84 -10.63 -1.88
CA GLY A 118 -11.73 -9.71 -2.12
C GLY A 118 -10.51 -10.38 -2.78
N LEU A 119 -9.46 -9.60 -3.04
CA LEU A 119 -8.16 -10.11 -3.51
C LEU A 119 -7.35 -10.81 -2.42
N ILE A 120 -7.68 -10.53 -1.17
CA ILE A 120 -7.12 -11.15 0.02
C ILE A 120 -8.28 -11.59 0.90
N ASP A 121 -8.11 -12.71 1.59
CA ASP A 121 -9.05 -13.14 2.61
C ASP A 121 -8.97 -12.17 3.80
N ILE A 122 -10.13 -11.83 4.35
CA ILE A 122 -10.23 -11.00 5.56
C ILE A 122 -10.97 -11.77 6.64
N GLU A 123 -10.54 -11.58 7.88
CA GLU A 123 -11.25 -12.00 9.07
C GLU A 123 -11.78 -10.74 9.76
N LEU A 124 -13.10 -10.67 9.95
CA LEU A 124 -13.71 -9.55 10.64
C LEU A 124 -13.53 -9.73 12.14
N MET A 125 -12.88 -8.76 12.79
CA MET A 125 -12.79 -8.71 14.24
C MET A 125 -14.13 -8.18 14.78
N PHE A 126 -14.83 -9.01 15.53
CA PHE A 126 -16.10 -8.68 16.21
C PHE A 126 -15.86 -8.02 17.57
#